data_AF-A0A521WZM3-F1
#
_entry.id   AF-A0A521WZM3-F1
#
_cell.length_a   1.000
_cell.length_b   1.000
_cell.length_c   1.000
_cell.angle_alpha   90.00
_cell.angle_beta   90.00
_cell.angle_gamma   90.00
#
_symmetry.space_group_name_H-M   'P 1'
#
loop_
_entity.id
_entity.type
_entity.pdbx_description
1 polymer ?
#
loop_
_entity_poly.entity_id
_entity_poly.type
_entity_poly.pdbx_seq_one_letter_code
_entity_poly.pdbx_strand_id
1 'polypeptide(L)'
;MQELKLNDLLRYAFSGAIAMFTFVILYNPNIEPIKGNIALGDTAVLGVLALLIGSLIYTFYRSVIYPLLYRFILIVLVLQKKYVFELGMLIPFRPTELELDLDTKRWKVRKDKESIINNLIEWSSQIHFLYTTNIAMISAFISATYLQNYSRLQIETDIPEKFWFVNIVIFSSALVTHWRALIYEHKIFCDITNKNTLANNPSMKCYGDK
;
A
#
# COMPACT_ATOMS: atom_id res chain seq x y z
N MET A 1 -17.44 5.15 14.13
CA MET A 1 -16.84 4.66 12.86
C MET A 1 -16.42 5.88 12.06
N GLN A 2 -15.24 5.87 11.42
CA GLN A 2 -14.89 6.94 10.47
C GLN A 2 -15.77 6.79 9.23
N GLU A 3 -16.33 7.89 8.73
CA GLU A 3 -17.09 7.89 7.49
C GLU A 3 -16.17 7.50 6.32
N LEU A 4 -16.61 6.55 5.51
CA LEU A 4 -15.93 6.17 4.28
C LEU A 4 -15.96 7.37 3.33
N LYS A 5 -14.80 7.98 3.06
CA LYS A 5 -14.71 9.08 2.10
C LYS A 5 -14.84 8.52 0.69
N LEU A 6 -15.45 9.30 -0.21
CA LEU A 6 -15.54 8.95 -1.64
C LEU A 6 -14.16 8.56 -2.22
N ASN A 7 -13.10 9.24 -1.77
CA ASN A 7 -11.72 8.94 -2.19
C ASN A 7 -11.28 7.51 -1.83
N ASP A 8 -11.71 6.98 -0.67
CA ASP A 8 -11.38 5.61 -0.27
C ASP A 8 -12.12 4.60 -1.14
N LEU A 9 -13.40 4.87 -1.46
CA LEU A 9 -14.21 4.04 -2.35
C LEU A 9 -13.63 4.00 -3.76
N LEU A 10 -13.29 5.17 -4.32
CA LEU A 10 -12.67 5.29 -5.64
C LEU A 10 -11.34 4.54 -5.70
N ARG A 11 -10.51 4.63 -4.64
CA ARG A 11 -9.25 3.90 -4.58
C ARG A 11 -9.44 2.39 -4.70
N TYR A 12 -10.44 1.83 -4.03
CA TYR A 12 -10.77 0.41 -4.15
C TYR A 12 -11.32 0.08 -5.54
N ALA A 13 -12.24 0.89 -6.06
CA ALA A 13 -12.79 0.69 -7.39
C ALA A 13 -11.69 0.68 -8.46
N PHE A 14 -10.75 1.63 -8.41
CA PHE A 14 -9.67 1.75 -9.38
C PHE A 14 -8.70 0.58 -9.34
N SER A 15 -8.28 0.11 -8.15
CA SER A 15 -7.38 -1.03 -8.08
C SER A 15 -8.03 -2.31 -8.63
N GLY A 16 -9.31 -2.53 -8.35
CA GLY A 16 -10.04 -3.67 -8.92
C GLY A 16 -10.30 -3.53 -10.42
N ALA A 17 -10.59 -2.31 -10.91
CA ALA A 17 -10.71 -2.04 -12.34
C ALA A 17 -9.40 -2.32 -13.08
N ILE A 18 -8.26 -1.94 -12.50
CA ILE A 18 -6.93 -2.26 -13.05
C ILE A 18 -6.71 -3.77 -13.09
N ALA A 19 -7.08 -4.50 -12.04
CA ALA A 19 -6.98 -5.97 -12.04
C ALA A 19 -7.78 -6.58 -13.19
N MET A 20 -9.04 -6.18 -13.35
CA MET A 20 -9.93 -6.67 -14.41
C MET A 20 -9.39 -6.34 -15.80
N PHE A 21 -8.98 -5.09 -16.04
CA PHE A 21 -8.44 -4.65 -17.32
C PHE A 21 -7.16 -5.40 -17.68
N THR A 22 -6.25 -5.54 -16.72
CA THR A 22 -5.00 -6.30 -16.89
C THR A 22 -5.29 -7.76 -17.21
N PHE A 23 -6.24 -8.36 -16.49
CA PHE A 23 -6.65 -9.75 -16.72
C PHE A 23 -7.19 -9.96 -18.13
N VAL A 24 -8.10 -9.09 -18.58
CA VAL A 24 -8.73 -9.17 -19.90
C VAL A 24 -7.68 -9.08 -21.02
N ILE A 25 -6.77 -8.10 -20.95
CA ILE A 25 -5.70 -7.94 -21.95
C ILE A 25 -4.79 -9.17 -22.00
N LEU A 26 -4.40 -9.69 -20.84
CA LEU A 26 -3.46 -10.80 -20.77
C LEU A 26 -4.11 -12.12 -21.18
N TYR A 27 -5.37 -12.37 -20.77
CA TYR A 27 -6.08 -13.61 -21.05
C TYR A 27 -6.40 -13.75 -22.55
N ASN A 28 -6.76 -12.64 -23.21
CA ASN A 28 -7.06 -12.64 -24.64
C ASN A 28 -6.51 -11.37 -25.31
N PRO A 29 -5.27 -11.42 -25.83
CA PRO A 29 -4.61 -10.25 -26.42
C PRO A 29 -5.24 -9.81 -27.76
N ASN A 30 -6.05 -10.65 -28.38
CA ASN A 30 -6.73 -10.38 -29.65
C ASN A 30 -8.14 -9.80 -29.48
N ILE A 31 -8.50 -9.33 -28.27
CA ILE A 31 -9.78 -8.67 -28.05
C ILE A 31 -9.86 -7.41 -28.93
N GLU A 32 -10.73 -7.45 -29.94
CA GLU A 32 -11.17 -6.23 -30.60
C GLU A 32 -11.89 -5.34 -29.56
N PRO A 33 -11.72 -4.01 -29.61
CA PRO A 33 -12.46 -3.11 -28.73
C PRO A 33 -13.95 -3.43 -28.85
N ILE A 34 -14.62 -3.61 -27.70
CA ILE A 34 -16.03 -4.02 -27.61
C ILE A 34 -16.87 -3.05 -28.45
N LYS A 35 -17.24 -3.45 -29.67
CA LYS A 35 -18.15 -2.72 -30.57
C LYS A 35 -19.62 -3.08 -30.29
N GLY A 36 -19.96 -3.30 -29.03
CA GLY A 36 -21.31 -3.66 -28.58
C GLY A 36 -21.95 -2.53 -27.78
N ASN A 37 -23.27 -2.40 -27.87
CA ASN A 37 -24.04 -1.59 -26.93
C ASN A 37 -23.96 -2.23 -25.55
N ILE A 38 -23.03 -1.76 -24.71
CA ILE A 38 -22.94 -2.16 -23.30
C ILE A 38 -24.22 -1.66 -22.61
N ALA A 39 -25.04 -2.58 -22.09
CA ALA A 39 -26.22 -2.19 -21.34
C ALA A 39 -25.81 -1.52 -20.02
N LEU A 40 -26.63 -0.59 -19.51
CA LEU A 40 -26.40 0.05 -18.21
C LEU A 40 -26.25 -0.99 -17.08
N GLY A 41 -26.96 -2.12 -17.17
CA GLY A 41 -26.86 -3.24 -16.24
C GLY A 41 -25.48 -3.89 -16.21
N ASP A 42 -24.84 -4.08 -17.37
CA ASP A 42 -23.52 -4.69 -17.47
C ASP A 42 -22.45 -3.78 -16.86
N THR A 43 -22.56 -2.47 -17.08
CA THR A 43 -21.65 -1.47 -16.49
C THR A 43 -21.76 -1.48 -14.96
N ALA A 44 -22.98 -1.57 -14.42
CA ALA A 44 -23.20 -1.64 -12.97
C ALA A 44 -22.58 -2.90 -12.36
N VAL A 45 -22.74 -4.07 -13.01
CA VAL A 45 -22.14 -5.33 -12.58
C VAL A 45 -20.61 -5.24 -12.58
N LEU A 46 -20.01 -4.69 -13.65
CA LEU A 46 -18.56 -4.48 -13.72
C LEU A 46 -18.06 -3.54 -12.62
N GLY A 47 -18.80 -2.47 -12.33
CA GLY A 47 -18.47 -1.54 -11.25
C GLY A 47 -18.48 -2.21 -9.87
N VAL A 48 -19.50 -3.04 -9.58
CA VAL A 48 -19.59 -3.81 -8.33
C VAL A 48 -18.45 -4.82 -8.23
N LEU A 49 -18.13 -5.53 -9.31
CA LEU A 49 -17.02 -6.49 -9.33
C LEU A 49 -15.68 -5.78 -9.11
N ALA A 50 -15.44 -4.65 -9.75
CA ALA A 50 -14.23 -3.85 -9.53
C ALA A 50 -14.09 -3.43 -8.06
N LEU A 51 -15.18 -2.98 -7.43
CA LEU A 51 -15.18 -2.64 -6.00
C LEU A 51 -14.84 -3.84 -5.11
N LEU A 52 -15.44 -5.01 -5.38
CA LEU A 52 -15.21 -6.23 -4.60
C LEU A 52 -13.76 -6.71 -4.72
N ILE A 53 -13.25 -6.79 -5.95
CA ILE A 53 -11.87 -7.23 -6.23
C ILE A 53 -10.87 -6.26 -5.58
N GLY A 54 -11.06 -4.96 -5.77
CA GLY A 54 -10.18 -3.95 -5.20
C GLY A 54 -10.22 -3.91 -3.67
N SER A 55 -11.38 -4.15 -3.06
CA SER A 55 -11.52 -4.27 -1.60
C SER A 55 -10.79 -5.51 -1.06
N LEU A 56 -10.83 -6.62 -1.78
CA LEU A 56 -10.09 -7.84 -1.43
C LEU A 56 -8.58 -7.60 -1.51
N ILE A 57 -8.10 -6.99 -2.60
CA ILE A 57 -6.68 -6.63 -2.80
C ILE A 57 -6.21 -5.69 -1.69
N TYR A 58 -7.00 -4.67 -1.37
CA TYR A 58 -6.64 -3.72 -0.30
C TYR A 58 -6.59 -4.40 1.07
N THR A 59 -7.54 -5.26 1.38
CA THR A 59 -7.56 -6.04 2.63
C THR A 59 -6.32 -6.93 2.71
N PHE A 60 -6.02 -7.68 1.64
CA PHE A 60 -4.83 -8.51 1.58
C PHE A 60 -3.54 -7.71 1.78
N TYR A 61 -3.42 -6.58 1.07
CA TYR A 61 -2.28 -5.67 1.24
C TYR A 61 -2.14 -5.23 2.70
N ARG A 62 -3.22 -4.76 3.33
CA ARG A 62 -3.19 -4.21 4.68
C ARG A 62 -2.90 -5.27 5.74
N SER A 63 -3.42 -6.49 5.58
CA SER A 63 -3.29 -7.56 6.55
C SER A 63 -1.97 -8.33 6.42
N VAL A 64 -1.43 -8.45 5.22
CA VAL A 64 -0.28 -9.33 4.95
C VAL A 64 0.96 -8.54 4.55
N ILE A 65 0.86 -7.70 3.51
CA ILE A 65 2.02 -7.06 2.89
C ILE A 65 2.50 -5.86 3.70
N TYR A 66 1.58 -5.00 4.13
CA TYR A 66 1.90 -3.76 4.83
C TYR A 66 2.70 -4.00 6.13
N PRO A 67 2.33 -4.95 7.02
CA PRO A 67 3.12 -5.23 8.22
C PRO A 67 4.57 -5.64 7.90
N LEU A 68 4.77 -6.44 6.85
CA LEU A 68 6.10 -6.88 6.42
C LEU A 68 6.93 -5.70 5.88
N LEU A 69 6.34 -4.87 5.03
CA LEU A 69 7.00 -3.68 4.49
C LEU A 69 7.33 -2.65 5.58
N TYR A 70 6.38 -2.40 6.47
CA TYR A 70 6.56 -1.46 7.57
C TYR A 70 7.71 -1.88 8.47
N ARG A 71 7.79 -3.17 8.81
CA ARG A 71 8.90 -3.73 9.59
C ARG A 71 10.23 -3.69 8.90
N PHE A 72 10.27 -4.06 7.63
CA PHE A 72 11.48 -3.95 6.85
C PHE A 72 12.04 -2.52 6.95
N ILE A 73 11.18 -1.52 6.79
CA ILE A 73 11.56 -0.12 6.91
C ILE A 73 12.01 0.23 8.35
N LEU A 74 11.29 -0.23 9.38
CA LEU A 74 11.70 -0.01 10.78
C LEU A 74 13.07 -0.60 11.09
N ILE A 75 13.35 -1.83 10.62
CA ILE A 75 14.65 -2.47 10.78
C ILE A 75 15.74 -1.62 10.13
N VAL A 76 15.51 -1.08 8.93
CA VAL A 76 16.49 -0.18 8.28
C VAL A 76 16.71 1.09 9.13
N LEU A 77 15.65 1.67 9.72
CA LEU A 77 15.79 2.84 10.60
C LEU A 77 16.54 2.51 11.91
N VAL A 78 16.36 1.30 12.45
CA VAL A 78 17.12 0.79 13.59
C VAL A 78 18.60 0.60 13.24
N LEU A 79 18.90 0.04 12.05
CA LEU A 79 20.28 -0.08 11.55
C LEU A 79 20.94 1.29 11.33
N GLN A 80 20.14 2.32 10.99
CA GLN A 80 20.58 3.72 10.95
C GLN A 80 20.71 4.36 12.35
N LYS A 81 20.55 3.59 13.43
CA LYS A 81 20.62 4.03 14.83
C LYS A 81 19.57 5.08 15.21
N LYS A 82 18.43 5.17 14.49
CA LYS A 82 17.33 6.09 14.83
C LYS A 82 16.41 5.52 15.91
N TYR A 83 16.37 4.20 16.04
CA TYR A 83 15.56 3.46 17.01
C TYR A 83 16.36 2.30 17.62
N VAL A 84 15.87 1.75 18.72
CA VAL A 84 16.46 0.60 19.42
C VAL A 84 15.97 -0.70 18.78
N PHE A 85 16.87 -1.67 18.63
CA PHE A 85 16.52 -2.99 18.14
C PHE A 85 15.77 -3.81 19.19
N GLU A 86 14.63 -4.38 18.81
CA GLU A 86 13.85 -5.35 19.57
C GLU A 86 13.82 -6.68 18.81
N LEU A 87 14.17 -7.79 19.48
CA LEU A 87 14.21 -9.12 18.86
C LEU A 87 12.86 -9.52 18.23
N GLY A 88 11.75 -9.03 18.81
CA GLY A 88 10.40 -9.24 18.29
C GLY A 88 10.19 -8.73 16.86
N MET A 89 11.02 -7.80 16.36
CA MET A 89 10.93 -7.31 14.98
C MET A 89 11.19 -8.41 13.93
N LEU A 90 11.88 -9.49 14.31
CA LEU A 90 12.14 -10.63 13.43
C LEU A 90 10.96 -11.60 13.31
N ILE A 91 9.99 -11.55 14.24
CA ILE A 91 8.85 -12.46 14.26
C ILE A 91 7.70 -11.80 13.49
N PRO A 92 7.43 -12.16 12.22
CA PRO A 92 6.42 -11.49 11.42
C PRO A 92 5.04 -11.51 12.11
N PHE A 93 4.26 -10.44 11.94
CA PHE A 93 2.88 -10.28 12.44
C PHE A 93 2.69 -10.13 13.96
N ARG A 94 3.74 -10.24 14.80
CA ARG A 94 3.62 -9.99 16.25
C ARG A 94 4.09 -8.57 16.59
N PRO A 95 3.18 -7.61 16.89
CA PRO A 95 3.58 -6.22 17.09
C PRO A 95 4.61 -6.05 18.20
N THR A 96 5.60 -5.18 17.98
CA THR A 96 6.64 -4.86 18.98
C THR A 96 6.26 -3.63 19.80
N GLU A 97 6.93 -3.39 20.94
CA GLU A 97 6.63 -2.23 21.78
C GLU A 97 6.93 -0.92 21.02
N LEU A 98 8.03 -0.89 20.27
CA LEU A 98 8.35 0.20 19.35
C LEU A 98 7.21 0.47 18.34
N GLU A 99 6.66 -0.56 17.70
CA GLU A 99 5.57 -0.40 16.73
C GLU A 99 4.31 0.19 17.40
N LEU A 100 3.96 -0.34 18.57
CA LEU A 100 2.80 0.13 19.34
C LEU A 100 2.97 1.58 19.81
N ASP A 101 4.16 1.98 20.25
CA ASP A 101 4.45 3.37 20.64
C ASP A 101 4.35 4.31 19.43
N LEU A 102 4.92 3.93 18.28
CA LEU A 102 4.82 4.73 17.05
C LEU A 102 3.38 4.88 16.56
N ASP A 103 2.59 3.82 16.57
CA ASP A 103 1.17 3.88 16.21
C ASP A 103 0.37 4.72 17.20
N THR A 104 0.66 4.60 18.50
CA THR A 104 0.04 5.43 19.53
C THR A 104 0.39 6.92 19.33
N LYS A 105 1.64 7.24 18.99
CA LYS A 105 2.09 8.60 18.66
C LYS A 105 1.36 9.13 17.43
N ARG A 106 1.26 8.34 16.36
CA ARG A 106 0.48 8.69 15.16
C ARG A 106 -0.97 9.02 15.53
N TRP A 107 -1.62 8.18 16.34
CA TRP A 107 -3.01 8.42 16.74
C TRP A 107 -3.20 9.67 17.58
N LYS A 108 -2.27 9.95 18.50
CA LYS A 108 -2.31 11.18 19.32
C LYS A 108 -2.18 12.42 18.45
N VAL A 109 -1.20 12.45 17.54
CA VAL A 109 -0.94 13.62 16.69
C VAL A 109 -2.04 13.82 15.64
N ARG A 110 -2.70 12.76 15.17
CA ARG A 110 -3.88 12.86 14.27
C ARG A 110 -5.10 13.54 14.89
N LYS A 111 -5.19 13.60 16.22
CA LYS A 111 -6.31 14.32 16.88
C LYS A 111 -6.18 15.84 16.75
N ASP A 112 -4.97 16.33 16.48
CA ASP A 112 -4.72 17.73 16.21
C ASP A 112 -5.07 18.06 14.75
N LYS A 113 -6.08 18.91 14.56
CA LYS A 113 -6.61 19.27 13.24
C LYS A 113 -5.61 20.09 12.42
N GLU A 114 -4.71 20.83 13.08
CA GLU A 114 -3.70 21.66 12.41
C GLU A 114 -2.40 20.88 12.14
N SER A 115 -2.34 19.60 12.53
CA SER A 115 -1.15 18.80 12.35
C SER A 115 -0.84 18.53 10.88
N ILE A 116 0.42 18.72 10.50
CA ILE A 116 0.97 18.34 9.20
C ILE A 116 0.80 16.84 8.90
N ILE A 117 0.58 16.01 9.93
CA ILE A 117 0.28 14.59 9.79
C ILE A 117 -1.02 14.35 9.00
N ASN A 118 -1.98 15.28 9.03
CA ASN A 118 -3.20 15.15 8.21
C ASN A 118 -2.88 15.18 6.71
N ASN A 119 -1.87 15.95 6.28
CA ASN A 119 -1.38 15.92 4.89
C ASN A 119 -0.64 14.62 4.58
N LEU A 120 0.05 14.04 5.57
CA LEU A 120 0.70 12.73 5.41
C LEU A 120 -0.31 11.58 5.25
N ILE A 121 -1.56 11.74 5.70
CA ILE A 121 -2.61 10.73 5.48
C ILE A 121 -2.96 10.65 3.99
N GLU A 122 -3.16 11.78 3.34
CA GLU A 122 -3.43 11.80 1.90
C GLU A 122 -2.25 11.24 1.13
N TRP A 123 -1.02 11.59 1.53
CA TRP A 123 0.18 11.00 0.95
C TRP A 123 0.25 9.47 1.14
N SER A 124 0.02 8.97 2.37
CA SER A 124 -0.06 7.54 2.67
C SER A 124 -1.14 6.83 1.84
N SER A 125 -2.25 7.51 1.56
CA SER A 125 -3.33 6.98 0.73
C SER A 125 -2.89 6.72 -0.72
N GLN A 126 -2.04 7.60 -1.28
CA GLN A 126 -1.47 7.45 -2.62
C GLN A 126 -0.44 6.31 -2.68
N ILE A 127 0.40 6.19 -1.65
CA ILE A 127 1.34 5.07 -1.50
C ILE A 127 0.59 3.73 -1.49
N HIS A 128 -0.48 3.64 -0.70
CA HIS A 128 -1.30 2.42 -0.64
C HIS A 128 -1.93 2.11 -1.99
N PHE A 129 -2.44 3.13 -2.70
CA PHE A 129 -2.98 2.94 -4.04
C PHE A 129 -1.95 2.31 -4.99
N LEU A 130 -0.73 2.83 -5.04
CA LEU A 130 0.34 2.29 -5.88
C LEU A 130 0.66 0.82 -5.56
N TYR A 131 0.75 0.47 -4.28
CA TYR A 131 0.95 -0.93 -3.88
C TYR A 131 -0.22 -1.82 -4.30
N THR A 132 -1.47 -1.39 -4.05
CA THR A 132 -2.64 -2.18 -4.45
C THR A 132 -2.77 -2.32 -5.96
N THR A 133 -2.40 -1.30 -6.73
CA THR A 133 -2.34 -1.35 -8.19
C THR A 133 -1.31 -2.36 -8.67
N ASN A 134 -0.15 -2.41 -8.05
CA ASN A 134 0.88 -3.40 -8.36
C ASN A 134 0.38 -4.83 -8.09
N ILE A 135 -0.20 -5.05 -6.90
CA ILE A 135 -0.77 -6.36 -6.52
C ILE A 135 -1.88 -6.74 -7.48
N ALA A 136 -2.76 -5.80 -7.85
CA ALA A 136 -3.82 -6.01 -8.83
C ALA A 136 -3.27 -6.53 -10.16
N MET A 137 -2.22 -5.89 -10.70
CA MET A 137 -1.59 -6.29 -11.95
C MET A 137 -0.96 -7.69 -11.86
N ILE A 138 -0.22 -7.98 -10.79
CA ILE A 138 0.41 -9.29 -10.58
C ILE A 138 -0.64 -10.39 -10.40
N SER A 139 -1.67 -10.18 -9.58
CA SER A 139 -2.75 -11.15 -9.37
C SER A 139 -3.52 -11.44 -10.67
N ALA A 140 -3.77 -10.40 -11.47
CA ALA A 140 -4.40 -10.54 -12.79
C ALA A 140 -3.53 -11.36 -13.75
N PHE A 141 -2.23 -11.10 -13.78
CA PHE A 141 -1.27 -11.87 -14.58
C PHE A 141 -1.27 -13.36 -14.19
N ILE A 142 -1.11 -13.67 -12.90
CA ILE A 142 -1.12 -15.05 -12.40
C ILE A 142 -2.43 -15.75 -12.79
N SER A 143 -3.56 -15.08 -12.61
CA SER A 143 -4.89 -15.63 -12.92
C SER A 143 -5.07 -15.90 -14.41
N ALA A 144 -4.63 -14.97 -15.27
CA ALA A 144 -4.71 -15.11 -16.72
C ALA A 144 -3.86 -16.29 -17.22
N THR A 145 -2.61 -16.37 -16.76
CA THR A 145 -1.70 -17.48 -17.10
C THR A 145 -2.25 -18.83 -16.63
N TYR A 146 -2.79 -18.89 -15.39
CA TYR A 146 -3.39 -20.12 -14.86
C TYR A 146 -4.56 -20.60 -15.74
N LEU A 147 -5.46 -19.69 -16.14
CA LEU A 147 -6.62 -20.03 -16.96
C LEU A 147 -6.26 -20.36 -18.42
N GLN A 148 -5.27 -19.69 -19.00
CA GLN A 148 -4.75 -20.02 -20.34
C GLN A 148 -4.22 -21.45 -20.38
N ASN A 149 -3.39 -21.82 -19.39
CA ASN A 149 -2.86 -23.18 -19.25
C ASN A 149 -3.98 -24.22 -19.14
N TYR A 150 -5.04 -23.94 -18.38
CA TYR A 150 -6.19 -24.83 -18.26
C TYR A 150 -6.96 -24.96 -19.59
N SER A 151 -7.19 -23.86 -20.28
CA SER A 151 -7.94 -23.81 -21.54
C SER A 151 -7.19 -24.36 -22.76
N ARG A 152 -5.92 -24.79 -22.60
CA ARG A 152 -5.02 -25.21 -23.70
C ARG A 152 -4.89 -24.18 -24.83
N LEU A 153 -5.19 -22.91 -24.56
CA LEU A 153 -4.82 -21.81 -25.44
C LEU A 153 -3.29 -21.71 -25.38
N GLN A 154 -2.59 -22.37 -26.31
CA GLN A 154 -1.13 -22.26 -26.48
C GLN A 154 -0.77 -20.90 -27.08
N ILE A 155 -1.13 -19.83 -26.39
CA ILE A 155 -0.50 -18.54 -26.60
C ILE A 155 0.81 -18.66 -25.84
N GLU A 156 1.95 -18.58 -26.52
CA GLU A 156 3.23 -18.40 -25.84
C GLU A 156 3.06 -17.22 -24.90
N THR A 157 3.02 -17.51 -23.59
CA THR A 157 2.96 -16.49 -22.55
C THR A 157 4.35 -15.90 -22.42
N ASP A 158 4.85 -15.29 -23.49
CA ASP A 158 5.97 -14.39 -23.40
C ASP A 158 5.48 -13.26 -22.50
N ILE A 159 5.94 -13.28 -21.25
CA ILE A 159 5.57 -12.24 -20.30
C ILE A 159 6.14 -10.97 -20.89
N PRO A 160 5.31 -9.99 -21.30
CA PRO A 160 5.84 -8.84 -21.99
C PRO A 160 6.84 -8.18 -21.06
N GLU A 161 8.10 -8.04 -21.44
CA GLU A 161 9.13 -7.43 -20.58
C GLU A 161 8.67 -6.06 -20.03
N LYS A 162 7.86 -5.36 -20.84
CA LYS A 162 7.16 -4.13 -20.50
C LYS A 162 6.26 -4.26 -19.25
N PHE A 163 5.57 -5.38 -19.05
CA PHE A 163 4.74 -5.65 -17.87
C PHE A 163 5.58 -5.64 -16.60
N TRP A 164 6.70 -6.38 -16.59
CA TRP A 164 7.58 -6.43 -15.43
C TRP A 164 8.24 -5.08 -15.16
N PHE A 165 8.70 -4.40 -16.21
CA PHE A 165 9.27 -3.07 -16.11
C PHE A 165 8.28 -2.09 -15.43
N VAL A 166 7.02 -2.05 -15.87
CA VAL A 166 5.99 -1.18 -15.28
C VAL A 166 5.75 -1.55 -13.81
N ASN A 167 5.63 -2.83 -13.47
CA ASN A 167 5.44 -3.25 -12.07
C ASN A 167 6.64 -2.87 -11.19
N ILE A 168 7.87 -3.05 -11.66
CA ILE A 168 9.08 -2.65 -10.91
C ILE A 168 9.09 -1.14 -10.67
N VAL A 169 8.75 -0.34 -11.69
CA VAL A 169 8.69 1.13 -11.57
C VAL A 169 7.63 1.57 -10.56
N ILE A 170 6.42 1.01 -10.64
CA ILE A 170 5.32 1.32 -9.70
C ILE A 170 5.71 0.92 -8.28
N PHE A 171 6.24 -0.30 -8.08
CA PHE A 171 6.64 -0.78 -6.75
C PHE A 171 7.74 0.07 -6.15
N SER A 172 8.78 0.36 -6.95
CA SER A 172 9.93 1.18 -6.50
C SER A 172 9.49 2.59 -6.15
N SER A 173 8.61 3.18 -6.95
CA SER A 173 8.03 4.49 -6.67
C SER A 173 7.24 4.49 -5.36
N ALA A 174 6.39 3.47 -5.14
CA ALA A 174 5.65 3.31 -3.89
C ALA A 174 6.61 3.16 -2.69
N LEU A 175 7.65 2.35 -2.83
CA LEU A 175 8.64 2.10 -1.76
C LEU A 175 9.43 3.33 -1.38
N VAL A 176 9.99 4.05 -2.35
CA VAL A 176 10.73 5.31 -2.11
C VAL A 176 9.82 6.33 -1.44
N THR A 177 8.58 6.41 -1.89
CA THR A 177 7.60 7.35 -1.36
C THR A 177 7.20 7.00 0.08
N HIS A 178 6.98 5.72 0.37
CA HIS A 178 6.69 5.21 1.72
C HIS A 178 7.86 5.48 2.67
N TRP A 179 9.09 5.21 2.23
CA TRP A 179 10.30 5.49 2.98
C TRP A 179 10.40 6.97 3.37
N ARG A 180 10.19 7.88 2.41
CA ARG A 180 10.21 9.32 2.66
C ARG A 180 9.14 9.73 3.68
N ALA A 181 7.91 9.24 3.54
CA ALA A 181 6.84 9.53 4.48
C ALA A 181 7.22 9.13 5.91
N LEU A 182 7.80 7.94 6.09
CA LEU A 182 8.23 7.45 7.42
C LEU A 182 9.38 8.26 8.02
N ILE A 183 10.32 8.75 7.20
CA ILE A 183 11.37 9.67 7.68
C ILE A 183 10.74 10.98 8.17
N TYR A 184 9.79 11.55 7.43
CA TYR A 184 9.11 12.78 7.84
C TYR A 184 8.31 12.57 9.13
N GLU A 185 7.57 11.45 9.24
CA GLU A 185 6.87 11.08 10.48
C GLU A 185 7.83 10.99 11.67
N HIS A 186 8.96 10.30 11.50
CA HIS A 186 9.97 10.20 12.56
C HIS A 186 10.46 11.57 13.01
N LYS A 187 10.81 12.46 12.05
CA LYS A 187 11.26 13.82 12.37
C LYS A 187 10.22 14.60 13.17
N ILE A 188 8.95 14.54 12.75
CA ILE A 188 7.84 15.19 13.47
C ILE A 188 7.73 14.65 14.90
N PHE A 189 7.84 13.34 15.09
CA PHE A 189 7.77 12.76 16.42
C PHE A 189 8.94 13.16 17.31
N CYS A 190 10.15 13.28 16.76
CA CYS A 190 11.30 13.80 17.49
C CYS A 190 11.11 15.27 17.89
N ASP A 191 10.66 16.12 16.97
CA ASP A 191 10.42 17.54 17.23
C ASP A 191 9.34 17.75 18.32
N ILE A 192 8.26 16.97 18.28
CA ILE A 192 7.21 17.00 19.31
C ILE A 192 7.75 16.52 20.66
N THR A 193 8.55 15.45 20.66
CA THR A 193 9.13 14.90 21.88
C THR A 193 10.08 15.90 22.53
N ASN A 194 10.96 16.54 21.75
CA ASN A 194 11.90 17.56 22.24
C ASN A 194 11.21 18.81 22.82
N LYS A 195 10.10 19.24 22.22
CA LYS A 195 9.27 20.31 22.80
C LYS A 195 8.65 19.91 24.15
N ASN A 196 8.28 18.63 24.31
CA ASN A 196 7.65 18.11 25.54
C ASN A 196 8.66 17.63 26.60
N THR A 197 9.88 17.22 26.24
CA THR A 197 10.93 16.81 27.20
C THR A 197 11.67 17.99 27.82
N LEU A 198 11.58 19.19 27.22
CA LEU A 198 11.81 20.44 27.94
C LEU A 198 10.81 20.65 29.09
N ALA A 199 9.74 19.84 29.18
CA ALA A 199 8.79 19.89 30.27
C ALA A 199 9.02 18.82 31.36
N ASN A 200 9.23 17.50 31.13
CA ASN A 200 9.14 16.54 32.27
C ASN A 200 9.74 15.09 32.22
N ASN A 201 10.49 14.54 31.23
CA ASN A 201 11.04 13.15 31.39
C ASN A 201 12.14 12.70 30.38
N PRO A 202 13.30 12.13 30.79
CA PRO A 202 14.44 11.84 29.89
C PRO A 202 14.47 10.46 29.19
N SER A 203 13.48 9.57 29.33
CA SER A 203 13.53 8.21 28.74
C SER A 203 13.16 8.10 27.25
N MET A 204 12.72 9.18 26.60
CA MET A 204 12.39 9.22 25.17
C MET A 204 13.29 10.19 24.41
N LYS A 205 14.59 9.89 24.29
CA LYS A 205 15.46 10.65 23.39
C LYS A 205 15.47 10.01 22.00
N CYS A 206 15.14 10.79 20.97
CA CYS A 206 15.52 10.43 19.61
C CYS A 206 17.04 10.34 19.53
N TYR A 207 17.57 9.20 19.09
CA TYR A 207 19.00 9.06 18.89
C TYR A 207 19.42 9.92 17.69
N GLY A 208 20.10 11.03 17.95
CA GLY A 208 20.54 11.95 16.89
C GLY A 208 20.89 13.36 17.36
N ASP A 209 20.38 13.81 18.51
CA ASP A 209 20.74 15.11 19.07
C ASP A 209 22.05 15.00 19.86
N LYS A 210 23.17 15.07 19.14
CA LYS A 210 24.48 15.46 19.69
C LYS A 210 24.91 16.76 19.04
#